data_AF-A0A258F6R5-F1
#
_entry.id   AF-A0A258F6R5-F1
#
_cell.length_a   1.000
_cell.length_b   1.000
_cell.length_c   1.000
_cell.angle_alpha   90.00
_cell.angle_beta   90.00
_cell.angle_gamma   90.00
#
_symmetry.space_group_name_H-M   'P 1'
#
loop_
_entity.id
_entity.type
_entity.pdbx_description
1 polymer ?
#
loop_
_entity_poly.entity_id
_entity_poly.type
_entity_poly.pdbx_seq_one_letter_code
_entity_poly.pdbx_strand_id
1 'polypeptide(L)'
;MKTTNRFITAIVIMLLFLSTSSVLSQEERTAMYYTVTAMHFNLENDSGADWYDVEKEYLDKVTMKNEYVMGASFFTHLYTENSTDVIYVQTYSSWEDIDKASVRTGELEKEAWTDETARKAFLKKRGDFYTSNHSDEIYSVAVGTKMVTETPTDDCSM
;
A
#
# COMPACT_ATOMS: atom_id res chain seq x y z
N MET A 1 9.02 -52.78 21.24
CA MET A 1 8.13 -51.97 22.11
C MET A 1 8.86 -50.89 22.90
N LYS A 2 9.91 -51.17 23.70
CA LYS A 2 10.59 -50.12 24.51
C LYS A 2 11.28 -49.01 23.70
N THR A 3 11.86 -49.33 22.54
CA THR A 3 12.58 -48.36 21.68
C THR A 3 11.63 -47.51 20.84
N THR A 4 10.53 -48.09 20.36
CA THR A 4 9.46 -47.40 19.62
C THR A 4 8.80 -46.30 20.46
N ASN A 5 8.52 -46.58 21.74
CA ASN A 5 7.93 -45.58 22.64
C ASN A 5 8.86 -44.40 22.89
N ARG A 6 10.18 -44.63 23.00
CA ARG A 6 11.17 -43.56 23.18
C ARG A 6 11.28 -42.65 21.94
N PHE A 7 11.15 -43.24 20.75
CA PHE A 7 11.13 -42.48 19.49
C PHE A 7 9.90 -41.57 19.39
N ILE A 8 8.73 -42.10 19.73
CA ILE A 8 7.48 -41.32 19.73
C ILE A 8 7.57 -40.17 20.74
N THR A 9 8.10 -40.41 21.94
CA THR A 9 8.30 -39.36 22.94
C THR A 9 9.24 -38.26 22.45
N ALA A 10 10.33 -38.61 21.77
CA ALA A 10 11.27 -37.63 21.22
C ALA A 10 10.63 -36.75 20.13
N ILE A 11 9.79 -37.33 19.25
CA ILE A 11 9.07 -36.59 18.22
C ILE A 11 8.05 -35.62 18.83
N VAL A 12 7.31 -36.05 19.85
CA VAL A 12 6.34 -35.18 20.55
C VAL A 12 7.05 -34.00 21.22
N ILE A 13 8.20 -34.25 21.85
CA ILE A 13 9.00 -33.17 22.47
C ILE A 13 9.52 -32.19 21.40
N MET A 14 10.01 -32.69 20.27
CA MET A 14 10.46 -31.85 19.16
C MET A 14 9.31 -30.98 18.58
N LEU A 15 8.12 -31.55 18.43
CA LEU A 15 6.93 -30.83 17.96
C LEU A 15 6.47 -29.75 18.96
N LEU A 16 6.58 -30.02 20.27
CA LEU A 16 6.29 -29.03 21.32
C LEU A 16 7.28 -27.85 21.28
N PHE A 17 8.57 -28.10 21.05
CA PHE A 17 9.57 -27.03 20.91
C PHE A 17 9.47 -26.25 19.60
N LEU A 18 8.96 -26.85 18.52
CA LEU A 18 8.70 -26.17 17.25
C LEU A 18 7.46 -25.26 17.30
N SER A 19 6.54 -25.50 18.24
CA SER A 19 5.29 -24.75 18.37
C SER A 19 5.42 -23.38 19.06
N THR A 20 6.54 -23.08 19.71
CA THR A 20 6.72 -21.80 20.44
C THR A 20 7.15 -20.63 19.55
N SER A 21 7.48 -20.87 18.28
CA SER A 21 8.01 -19.83 17.38
C SER A 21 6.94 -18.94 16.73
N SER A 22 5.65 -19.17 17.02
CA SER A 22 4.54 -18.48 16.33
C SER A 22 3.95 -17.30 17.09
N VAL A 23 4.46 -16.96 18.28
CA VAL A 23 3.97 -15.80 19.05
C VAL A 23 4.84 -14.57 18.77
N LEU A 24 4.92 -14.17 17.50
CA LEU A 24 5.09 -12.76 17.20
C LEU A 24 3.72 -12.14 17.43
N SER A 25 3.51 -11.58 18.62
CA SER A 25 2.51 -10.55 18.81
C SER A 25 2.83 -9.45 17.79
N GLN A 26 2.16 -9.45 16.64
CA GLN A 26 2.12 -8.24 15.83
C GLN A 26 1.40 -7.23 16.72
N GLU A 27 2.15 -6.26 17.27
CA GLU A 27 1.49 -5.05 17.77
C GLU A 27 0.55 -4.59 16.65
N GLU A 28 -0.72 -4.39 17.00
CA GLU A 28 -1.74 -3.95 16.07
C GLU A 28 -1.21 -2.69 15.37
N ARG A 29 -0.83 -2.84 14.09
CA ARG A 29 -0.26 -1.73 13.32
C ARG A 29 -1.34 -0.66 13.26
N THR A 30 -0.97 0.54 13.67
CA THR A 30 -1.86 1.68 13.76
C THR A 30 -1.40 2.76 12.81
N ALA A 31 -2.31 3.40 12.07
CA ALA A 31 -1.95 4.47 11.14
C ALA A 31 -1.51 5.73 11.90
N MET A 32 -0.19 5.95 11.99
CA MET A 32 0.43 7.06 12.71
C MET A 32 0.87 8.20 11.81
N TYR A 33 1.12 7.91 10.53
CA TYR A 33 1.57 8.88 9.54
C TYR A 33 0.75 8.79 8.26
N TYR A 34 0.59 9.93 7.61
CA TYR A 34 -0.14 10.08 6.36
C TYR A 34 0.75 10.83 5.39
N THR A 35 0.96 10.28 4.20
CA THR A 35 1.45 11.07 3.06
C THR A 35 0.25 11.54 2.27
N VAL A 36 0.19 12.83 1.96
CA VAL A 36 -0.87 13.43 1.16
C VAL A 36 -0.20 14.07 -0.05
N THR A 37 -0.59 13.63 -1.24
CA THR A 37 -0.17 14.26 -2.49
C THR A 37 -1.39 14.94 -3.10
N ALA A 38 -1.37 16.27 -3.17
CA ALA A 38 -2.37 17.03 -3.88
C ALA A 38 -1.94 17.20 -5.34
N MET A 39 -2.81 16.81 -6.28
CA MET A 39 -2.58 16.83 -7.71
C MET A 39 -3.75 17.50 -8.43
N HIS A 40 -3.57 17.79 -9.71
CA HIS A 40 -4.63 18.28 -10.58
C HIS A 40 -4.72 17.41 -11.83
N PHE A 41 -5.93 17.00 -12.21
CA PHE A 41 -6.20 16.31 -13.47
C PHE A 41 -5.72 17.15 -14.66
N ASN A 42 -5.00 16.49 -15.55
CA ASN A 42 -4.64 17.05 -16.85
C ASN A 42 -5.82 16.90 -17.81
N LEU A 43 -6.59 17.96 -17.98
CA LEU A 43 -7.74 17.99 -18.89
C LEU A 43 -7.36 17.93 -20.38
N GLU A 44 -6.07 18.10 -20.70
CA GLU A 44 -5.54 17.95 -22.06
C GLU A 44 -5.13 16.49 -22.38
N ASN A 45 -5.24 15.57 -21.42
CA ASN A 45 -4.96 14.15 -21.65
C ASN A 45 -5.95 13.56 -22.67
N ASP A 46 -5.43 13.15 -23.82
CA ASP A 46 -6.19 12.60 -24.95
C ASP A 46 -5.99 11.10 -25.15
N SER A 47 -5.39 10.41 -24.16
CA SER A 47 -5.07 8.98 -24.25
C SER A 47 -6.29 8.06 -24.46
N GLY A 48 -7.49 8.55 -24.16
CA GLY A 48 -8.73 7.76 -24.19
C GLY A 48 -8.79 6.66 -23.13
N ALA A 49 -7.81 6.60 -22.23
CA ALA A 49 -7.79 5.66 -21.12
C ALA A 49 -8.73 6.14 -20.00
N ASP A 50 -9.40 5.18 -19.35
CA ASP A 50 -10.17 5.46 -18.15
C ASP A 50 -9.24 5.59 -16.94
N TRP A 51 -9.36 6.70 -16.22
CA TRP A 51 -8.52 6.99 -15.05
C TRP A 51 -8.68 5.94 -13.96
N TYR A 52 -9.92 5.54 -13.67
CA TYR A 52 -10.22 4.58 -12.62
C TYR A 52 -9.61 3.22 -12.93
N ASP A 53 -9.73 2.74 -14.17
CA ASP A 53 -9.15 1.46 -14.57
C ASP A 53 -7.61 1.46 -14.44
N VAL A 54 -6.97 2.57 -14.80
CA VAL A 54 -5.50 2.70 -14.73
C VAL A 54 -5.00 2.79 -13.28
N GLU A 55 -5.65 3.59 -12.43
CA GLU A 55 -5.30 3.65 -11.01
C GLU A 55 -5.60 2.34 -10.29
N LYS A 56 -6.73 1.69 -10.63
CA LYS A 56 -7.07 0.38 -10.07
C LYS A 56 -6.05 -0.70 -10.45
N GLU A 57 -5.59 -0.73 -11.69
CA GLU A 57 -4.52 -1.66 -12.09
C GLU A 57 -3.25 -1.44 -11.26
N TYR A 58 -2.87 -0.18 -11.02
CA TYR A 58 -1.69 0.13 -10.20
C TYR A 58 -1.90 -0.24 -8.72
N LEU A 59 -3.07 0.05 -8.16
CA LEU A 59 -3.44 -0.34 -6.80
C LEU A 59 -3.36 -1.86 -6.61
N ASP A 60 -3.97 -2.63 -7.50
CA ASP A 60 -4.05 -4.09 -7.40
C ASP A 60 -2.67 -4.76 -7.59
N LYS A 61 -1.82 -4.18 -8.45
CA LYS A 61 -0.51 -4.77 -8.77
C LYS A 61 0.62 -4.29 -7.88
N VAL A 62 0.53 -3.07 -7.35
CA VAL A 62 1.62 -2.39 -6.64
C VAL A 62 1.18 -2.01 -5.24
N THR A 63 0.26 -1.07 -5.07
CA THR A 63 -0.04 -0.47 -3.75
C THR A 63 -0.51 -1.49 -2.72
N MET A 64 -1.47 -2.36 -3.05
CA MET A 64 -1.99 -3.37 -2.12
C MET A 64 -0.99 -4.49 -1.81
N LYS A 65 0.07 -4.63 -2.61
CA LYS A 65 1.14 -5.61 -2.36
C LYS A 65 2.30 -5.02 -1.57
N ASN A 66 2.26 -3.72 -1.26
CA ASN A 66 3.29 -3.05 -0.50
C ASN A 66 2.99 -3.19 1.00
N GLU A 67 3.73 -4.06 1.69
CA GLU A 67 3.52 -4.41 3.09
C GLU A 67 3.78 -3.25 4.09
N TYR A 68 4.32 -2.13 3.61
CA TYR A 68 4.58 -0.93 4.39
C TYR A 68 3.45 0.09 4.30
N VAL A 69 2.57 -0.02 3.30
CA VAL A 69 1.37 0.82 3.13
C VAL A 69 0.20 0.18 3.87
N MET A 70 -0.36 0.87 4.85
CA MET A 70 -1.51 0.38 5.62
C MET A 70 -2.85 0.60 4.90
N GLY A 71 -2.92 1.61 4.04
CA GLY A 71 -4.10 1.96 3.27
C GLY A 71 -3.79 3.09 2.30
N ALA A 72 -4.53 3.12 1.20
CA ALA A 72 -4.42 4.13 0.14
C ALA A 72 -5.81 4.55 -0.33
N SER A 73 -6.00 5.83 -0.61
CA SER A 73 -7.28 6.36 -1.09
C SER A 73 -7.09 7.54 -2.01
N PHE A 74 -7.97 7.66 -2.99
CA PHE A 74 -8.12 8.86 -3.80
C PHE A 74 -9.35 9.63 -3.34
N PHE A 75 -9.24 10.96 -3.32
CA PHE A 75 -10.37 11.84 -3.09
C PHE A 75 -10.45 12.83 -4.24
N THR A 76 -11.59 12.84 -4.91
CA THR A 76 -11.90 13.76 -6.02
C THR A 76 -13.12 14.61 -5.65
N HIS A 77 -13.30 15.72 -6.34
CA HIS A 77 -14.43 16.61 -6.07
C HIS A 77 -15.77 16.02 -6.53
N LEU A 78 -16.77 16.07 -5.65
CA LEU A 78 -18.15 15.79 -6.02
C LEU A 78 -18.89 17.04 -6.53
N TYR A 79 -18.70 18.20 -5.88
CA TYR A 79 -19.39 19.46 -6.19
C TYR A 79 -18.53 20.70 -5.84
N THR A 80 -17.64 21.15 -6.73
CA THR A 80 -16.90 22.43 -6.60
C THR A 80 -16.67 23.11 -7.96
N GLU A 81 -16.24 24.38 -7.94
CA GLU A 81 -15.96 25.17 -9.15
C GLU A 81 -14.71 24.69 -9.93
N ASN A 82 -13.80 23.97 -9.25
CA ASN A 82 -12.63 23.37 -9.88
C ASN A 82 -12.65 21.84 -9.72
N SER A 83 -13.17 21.14 -10.73
CA SER A 83 -13.26 19.68 -10.74
C SER A 83 -11.94 18.97 -11.05
N THR A 84 -10.80 19.68 -11.07
CA THR A 84 -9.51 19.09 -11.41
C THR A 84 -8.75 18.54 -10.20
N ASP A 85 -9.06 18.96 -8.97
CA ASP A 85 -8.23 18.55 -7.83
C ASP A 85 -8.42 17.06 -7.50
N VAL A 86 -7.30 16.42 -7.19
CA VAL A 86 -7.21 15.03 -6.76
C VAL A 86 -6.30 14.97 -5.55
N ILE A 87 -6.75 14.34 -4.47
CA ILE A 87 -5.93 14.10 -3.29
C ILE A 87 -5.65 12.60 -3.18
N TYR A 88 -4.38 12.22 -3.19
CA TYR A 88 -3.94 10.84 -2.93
C TYR A 88 -3.39 10.75 -1.51
N VAL A 89 -3.97 9.86 -0.69
CA VAL A 89 -3.57 9.67 0.71
C VAL A 89 -3.07 8.25 0.89
N GLN A 90 -1.90 8.09 1.47
CA GLN A 90 -1.40 6.80 1.96
C GLN A 90 -1.11 6.86 3.45
N THR A 91 -1.35 5.76 4.16
CA THR A 91 -1.19 5.65 5.60
C THR A 91 -0.10 4.66 5.99
N TYR A 92 0.61 4.97 7.08
CA TYR A 92 1.80 4.24 7.51
C TYR A 92 1.86 4.10 9.03
N SER A 93 2.41 2.99 9.52
CA SER A 93 2.60 2.78 10.96
C SER A 93 3.79 3.55 11.54
N SER A 94 4.78 3.89 10.72
CA SER A 94 5.98 4.58 11.15
C SER A 94 6.58 5.45 10.04
N TRP A 95 7.46 6.37 10.41
CA TRP A 95 8.23 7.16 9.43
C TRP A 95 9.16 6.28 8.58
N GLU A 96 9.70 5.21 9.16
CA GLU A 96 10.56 4.26 8.45
C GLU A 96 9.78 3.49 7.37
N ASP A 97 8.51 3.18 7.62
CA ASP A 97 7.65 2.52 6.64
C ASP A 97 7.43 3.38 5.38
N ILE A 98 7.47 4.72 5.48
CA ILE A 98 7.36 5.61 4.32
C ILE A 98 8.55 5.39 3.36
N ASP A 99 9.77 5.36 3.90
CA ASP A 99 10.99 5.14 3.11
C ASP A 99 11.02 3.74 2.50
N LYS A 100 10.72 2.71 3.31
CA LYS A 100 10.63 1.33 2.84
C LYS A 100 9.55 1.13 1.79
N ALA A 101 8.41 1.79 1.94
CA ALA A 101 7.34 1.74 0.95
C ALA A 101 7.81 2.29 -0.40
N SER A 102 8.55 3.39 -0.42
CA SER A 102 9.09 3.98 -1.65
C SER A 102 10.00 2.99 -2.40
N VAL A 103 10.94 2.36 -1.68
CA VAL A 103 11.82 1.33 -2.26
C VAL A 103 11.01 0.13 -2.76
N ARG A 104 10.08 -0.37 -1.94
CA ARG A 104 9.26 -1.54 -2.26
C ARG A 104 8.35 -1.31 -3.46
N THR A 105 7.80 -0.11 -3.63
CA THR A 105 7.03 0.28 -4.81
C THR A 105 7.83 0.10 -6.09
N GLY A 106 9.09 0.55 -6.12
CA GLY A 106 9.96 0.38 -7.31
C GLY A 106 10.31 -1.07 -7.63
N GLU A 107 10.30 -1.96 -6.64
CA GLU A 107 10.44 -3.41 -6.86
C GLU A 107 9.15 -4.01 -7.42
N LEU A 108 8.01 -3.71 -6.80
CA LEU A 108 6.70 -4.19 -7.20
C LEU A 108 6.32 -3.72 -8.62
N GLU A 109 6.71 -2.51 -9.02
CA GLU A 109 6.54 -2.05 -10.40
C GLU A 109 7.31 -2.92 -11.41
N LYS A 110 8.53 -3.36 -11.06
CA LYS A 110 9.32 -4.28 -11.91
C LYS A 110 8.73 -5.68 -11.93
N GLU A 111 8.13 -6.13 -10.83
CA GLU A 111 7.42 -7.42 -10.75
C GLU A 111 6.11 -7.39 -11.56
N ALA A 112 5.36 -6.29 -11.49
CA ALA A 112 4.07 -6.09 -12.17
C ALA A 112 4.21 -5.97 -13.69
N TRP A 113 5.25 -5.26 -14.15
CA TRP A 113 5.59 -5.10 -15.56
C TRP A 113 7.07 -5.40 -15.76
N THR A 114 7.37 -6.67 -16.09
CA THR A 114 8.73 -7.19 -16.22
C THR A 114 9.48 -6.59 -17.40
N ASP A 115 8.78 -6.36 -18.52
CA ASP A 115 9.33 -5.62 -19.66
C ASP A 115 9.47 -4.13 -19.33
N GLU A 116 10.69 -3.60 -19.48
CA GLU A 116 10.98 -2.20 -19.14
C GLU A 116 10.23 -1.19 -20.01
N THR A 117 10.03 -1.51 -21.28
CA THR A 117 9.33 -0.60 -22.21
C THR A 117 7.85 -0.53 -21.86
N ALA A 118 7.22 -1.68 -21.62
CA ALA A 118 5.83 -1.77 -21.18
C ALA A 118 5.62 -1.08 -19.82
N ARG A 119 6.55 -1.27 -18.88
CA ARG A 119 6.51 -0.60 -17.57
C ARG A 119 6.56 0.92 -17.72
N LYS A 120 7.52 1.45 -18.48
CA LYS A 120 7.64 2.91 -18.72
C LYS A 120 6.39 3.45 -19.42
N ALA A 121 5.84 2.72 -20.40
CA ALA A 121 4.63 3.11 -21.08
C ALA A 121 3.42 3.17 -20.14
N PHE A 122 3.27 2.18 -19.24
CA PHE A 122 2.21 2.18 -18.24
C PHE A 122 2.36 3.33 -17.26
N LEU A 123 3.55 3.52 -16.66
CA LEU A 123 3.80 4.59 -15.70
C LEU A 123 3.61 5.98 -16.32
N LYS A 124 4.01 6.16 -17.59
CA LYS A 124 3.74 7.39 -18.34
C LYS A 124 2.23 7.59 -18.51
N LYS A 125 1.51 6.58 -19.01
CA LYS A 125 0.05 6.64 -19.19
C LYS A 125 -0.66 7.03 -17.89
N ARG A 126 -0.23 6.46 -16.75
CA ARG A 126 -0.75 6.80 -15.43
C ARG A 126 -0.42 8.25 -15.05
N GLY A 127 0.83 8.67 -15.24
CA GLY A 127 1.25 10.05 -14.96
C GLY A 127 0.56 11.12 -15.82
N ASP A 128 0.22 10.78 -17.07
CA ASP A 128 -0.42 11.71 -18.02
C ASP A 128 -1.83 12.15 -17.57
N PHE A 129 -2.47 11.45 -16.62
CA PHE A 129 -3.73 11.90 -16.00
C PHE A 129 -3.57 13.14 -15.13
N TYR A 130 -2.36 13.50 -14.71
CA TYR A 130 -2.10 14.63 -13.83
C TYR A 130 -1.20 15.67 -14.50
N THR A 131 -1.38 16.93 -14.11
CA THR A 131 -0.42 17.99 -14.46
C THR A 131 0.86 17.84 -13.62
N SER A 132 1.91 18.57 -13.98
CA SER A 132 3.12 18.63 -13.14
C SER A 132 2.92 19.45 -11.86
N ASN A 133 1.80 20.16 -11.70
CA ASN A 133 1.50 20.92 -10.49
C ASN A 133 1.02 19.97 -9.38
N HIS A 134 1.83 19.83 -8.33
CA HIS A 134 1.51 19.00 -7.17
C HIS A 134 2.14 19.59 -5.89
N SER A 135 1.61 19.17 -4.74
CA SER A 135 2.25 19.35 -3.44
C SER A 135 2.27 18.02 -2.69
N ASP A 136 3.28 17.86 -1.82
CA ASP A 136 3.48 16.66 -1.02
C ASP A 136 3.62 17.06 0.45
N GLU A 137 2.77 16.49 1.30
CA GLU A 137 2.79 16.71 2.75
C GLU A 137 2.84 15.40 3.52
N ILE A 138 3.47 15.45 4.69
CA ILE A 138 3.46 14.36 5.67
C ILE A 138 2.80 14.86 6.94
N TYR A 139 1.75 14.17 7.38
CA TYR A 139 1.06 14.43 8.64
C TYR A 139 1.32 13.31 9.64
N SER A 140 1.35 13.66 10.92
CA SER A 140 1.38 12.71 12.03
C SER A 140 0.11 12.82 12.87
N VAL A 141 -0.30 11.70 13.46
CA VAL A 141 -1.47 11.70 14.35
C VAL A 141 -1.11 12.34 15.69
N ALA A 142 -1.91 13.33 16.09
CA ALA A 142 -1.78 13.95 17.40
C ALA A 142 -2.08 12.94 18.52
N VAL A 143 -1.33 13.04 19.63
CA VAL A 143 -1.50 12.19 20.81
C VAL A 143 -2.94 12.30 21.34
N GLY A 144 -3.58 11.15 21.57
CA GLY A 144 -4.96 11.07 22.08
C GLY A 144 -6.06 11.05 21.02
N THR A 145 -5.71 11.09 19.73
CA THR A 145 -6.69 10.93 18.64
C THR A 145 -7.16 9.48 18.55
N LYS A 146 -8.44 9.27 18.19
CA LYS A 146 -8.96 7.93 17.87
C LYS A 146 -8.22 7.42 16.63
N MET A 147 -7.53 6.31 16.80
CA MET A 147 -6.70 5.73 15.75
C MET A 147 -7.55 4.97 14.72
N VAL A 148 -7.12 5.00 13.47
CA VAL A 148 -7.62 4.08 12.43
C VAL A 148 -6.90 2.76 12.64
N THR A 149 -7.66 1.75 13.08
CA THR A 149 -7.17 0.42 13.48
C THR A 149 -7.35 -0.64 12.40
N GLU A 150 -8.11 -0.35 11.35
CA GLU A 150 -8.46 -1.35 10.34
C GLU A 150 -7.59 -1.20 9.08
N THR A 151 -6.90 -2.29 8.74
CA THR A 151 -6.44 -2.54 7.37
C THR A 151 -7.68 -2.71 6.50
N PRO A 152 -7.83 -1.99 5.36
CA PRO A 152 -9.01 -2.13 4.51
C PRO A 152 -9.14 -3.59 4.06
N THR A 153 -10.23 -4.27 4.43
CA THR A 153 -10.37 -5.72 4.16
C THR A 153 -10.80 -6.01 2.74
N ASP A 154 -11.40 -5.05 2.03
CA ASP A 154 -11.87 -5.26 0.66
C ASP A 154 -11.70 -4.03 -0.25
N ASP A 155 -11.63 -2.80 0.29
CA ASP A 155 -11.56 -1.60 -0.53
C ASP A 155 -10.54 -0.60 0.05
N CYS A 156 -9.35 -0.50 -0.55
CA CYS A 156 -8.72 0.81 -0.65
C CYS A 156 -9.69 1.67 -1.46
N SER A 157 -10.56 2.42 -0.78
CA SER A 157 -11.59 3.22 -1.44
C SER A 157 -10.93 4.26 -2.34
N MET A 158 -11.09 4.06 -3.65
CA MET A 158 -10.84 5.08 -4.67
C MET A 158 -12.11 5.86 -4.98
#